data_AF-A0A847XEY0-F1
#
_entry.id   AF-A0A847XEY0-F1
#
_cell.length_a   1.000
_cell.length_b   1.000
_cell.length_c   1.000
_cell.angle_alpha   90.00
_cell.angle_beta   90.00
_cell.angle_gamma   90.00
#
_symmetry.space_group_name_H-M   'P 1'
#
loop_
_entity.id
_entity.type
_entity.pdbx_description
1 polymer ?
#
loop_
_entity_poly.entity_id
_entity_poly.type
_entity_poly.pdbx_seq_one_letter_code
_entity_poly.pdbx_strand_id
1 'polypeptide(L)' 'MLQAAEYVEAVQSRQGLYIACLEEIAWRRGFINDDELRKIGENLKMTDYGKYILSLLDY' A
#
# COMPACT_ATOMS: atom_id res chain seq x y z
N MET A 1 13.01 -18.75 7.34
CA MET A 1 11.74 -17.98 7.28
C MET A 1 11.83 -16.68 8.08
N LEU A 2 12.38 -16.68 9.30
CA LEU A 2 12.50 -15.48 10.15
C LEU A 2 13.31 -14.34 9.50
N GLN A 3 14.49 -14.63 8.96
CA GLN A 3 15.36 -13.64 8.32
C GLN A 3 14.75 -12.95 7.08
N ALA A 4 13.83 -13.61 6.38
CA ALA A 4 13.15 -13.02 5.22
C ALA A 4 12.10 -11.99 5.67
N ALA A 5 11.38 -12.27 6.76
CA ALA A 5 10.44 -11.33 7.34
C ALA A 5 11.15 -10.10 7.92
N GLU A 6 12.27 -10.30 8.62
CA GLU A 6 13.10 -9.22 9.18
C GLU A 6 13.68 -8.30 8.08
N TYR A 7 14.09 -8.87 6.94
CA TYR A 7 14.57 -8.08 5.80
C TYR A 7 13.46 -7.25 5.16
N VAL A 8 12.27 -7.82 4.98
CA VAL A 8 11.10 -7.11 4.41
C VAL A 8 10.67 -5.97 5.32
N GLU A 9 10.59 -6.19 6.64
CA GLU A 9 10.26 -5.15 7.63
C GLU A 9 11.28 -4.00 7.62
N ALA A 10 12.58 -4.33 7.61
CA ALA A 10 13.65 -3.33 7.56
C ALA A 10 13.64 -2.50 6.26
N VAL A 11 13.29 -3.08 5.12
CA VAL A 11 13.19 -2.36 3.84
C VAL A 11 11.93 -1.50 3.79
N GLN A 12 10.77 -2.00 4.25
CA GLN A 12 9.52 -1.25 4.31
C GLN A 12 9.64 -0.02 5.22
N SER A 13 10.23 -0.18 6.41
CA SER A 13 10.43 0.89 7.38
C SER A 13 11.31 2.03 6.86
N ARG A 14 12.27 1.72 5.97
CA ARG A 14 13.28 2.69 5.51
C ARG A 14 12.90 3.42 4.22
N GLN A 15 12.05 2.82 3.37
CA GLN A 15 11.64 3.39 2.09
C GLN A 15 10.20 3.92 2.09
N GLY A 16 9.39 3.59 3.11
CA GLY A 16 7.99 4.00 3.17
C GLY A 16 7.11 3.37 2.08
N LEU A 17 7.61 2.31 1.42
CA LEU A 17 6.96 1.61 0.32
C LEU A 17 6.64 0.17 0.74
N TYR A 18 5.37 -0.21 0.62
CA TYR A 18 4.95 -1.59 0.84
C TYR A 18 5.35 -2.47 -0.34
N ILE A 19 6.24 -3.43 -0.10
CA ILE A 19 6.58 -4.45 -1.09
C ILE A 19 5.32 -5.28 -1.39
N ALA A 20 4.91 -5.30 -2.66
CA ALA A 20 3.77 -6.06 -3.22
C ALA A 20 2.35 -5.55 -2.89
N CYS A 21 2.13 -4.24 -2.79
CA CYS A 21 0.78 -3.65 -2.82
C CYS A 21 0.12 -3.90 -4.18
N LEU A 22 -0.77 -4.90 -4.27
CA LEU A 22 -1.44 -5.25 -5.52
C LEU A 22 -2.43 -4.16 -5.96
N GLU A 23 -2.99 -3.44 -4.98
CA GLU A 23 -3.95 -2.36 -5.18
C GLU A 23 -3.29 -1.15 -5.83
N GLU A 24 -2.08 -0.78 -5.41
CA GLU A 24 -1.30 0.27 -6.07
C GLU A 24 -0.94 -0.16 -7.51
N ILE A 25 -0.52 -1.41 -7.72
CA ILE A 25 -0.19 -1.90 -9.06
C ILE A 25 -1.43 -1.86 -9.96
N ALA A 26 -2.58 -2.27 -9.44
CA ALA A 26 -3.85 -2.24 -10.17
C ALA A 26 -4.26 -0.81 -10.54
N TRP A 27 -4.16 0.12 -9.59
CA TRP A 27 -4.47 1.53 -9.80
C TRP A 27 -3.53 2.18 -10.82
N ARG A 28 -2.21 2.03 -10.68
CA ARG A 28 -1.22 2.58 -11.62
C ARG A 28 -1.32 1.99 -13.02
N ARG A 29 -1.83 0.76 -13.16
CA ARG A 29 -2.11 0.12 -14.45
C ARG A 29 -3.49 0.47 -15.02
N GLY A 30 -4.31 1.24 -14.30
CA GLY A 30 -5.66 1.63 -14.71
C GLY A 30 -6.69 0.50 -14.64
N PHE A 31 -6.41 -0.58 -13.89
CA PHE A 31 -7.38 -1.65 -13.66
C PHE A 31 -8.46 -1.26 -12.64
N ILE A 32 -8.15 -0.33 -11.74
CA ILE A 32 -9.09 0.29 -10.83
C ILE A 32 -8.90 1.81 -10.86
N ASN A 33 -9.97 2.55 -10.59
CA ASN A 33 -9.94 4.02 -10.55
C ASN A 33 -9.72 4.57 -9.12
N ASP A 34 -9.63 5.90 -9.01
CA ASP A 34 -9.37 6.60 -7.75
C ASP A 34 -10.44 6.32 -6.68
N ASP A 35 -11.71 6.20 -7.07
CA ASP A 35 -12.81 5.91 -6.15
C ASP A 35 -12.73 4.48 -5.59
N GLU A 36 -12.37 3.53 -6.43
CA GLU A 36 -12.14 2.14 -6.04
C GLU A 36 -10.94 2.03 -5.10
N LEU A 37 -9.83 2.70 -5.42
CA LEU A 37 -8.66 2.75 -4.56
C LEU A 37 -8.98 3.43 -3.22
N ARG A 38 -9.73 4.54 -3.24
CA ARG A 38 -10.18 5.26 -2.03
C ARG A 38 -11.03 4.38 -1.13
N LYS A 39 -11.96 3.62 -1.71
CA LYS A 39 -12.81 2.69 -0.96
C LYS A 39 -12.00 1.60 -0.26
N ILE A 40 -10.97 1.07 -0.92
CA ILE A 40 -10.07 0.09 -0.31
C ILE A 40 -9.27 0.75 0.83
N GLY A 41 -8.72 1.95 0.59
CA GLY A 41 -7.99 2.70 1.61
C GLY A 41 -8.84 3.02 2.85
N GLU A 42 -10.09 3.46 2.66
CA GLU A 42 -11.04 3.73 3.75
C GLU A 42 -11.39 2.48 4.57
N ASN A 43 -11.57 1.33 3.92
CA ASN A 43 -11.82 0.06 4.62
C ASN A 43 -10.65 -0.34 5.52
N LEU A 44 -9.43 0.07 5.17
CA LEU A 44 -8.20 -0.27 5.87
C LEU A 44 -7.60 0.92 6.65
N LYS A 45 -8.30 2.05 6.77
CA LYS A 45 -7.74 3.32 7.27
C LYS A 45 -7.15 3.29 8.67
N MET A 46 -7.56 2.32 9.49
CA MET A 46 -7.04 2.12 10.83
C MET A 46 -5.65 1.46 10.83
N THR A 47 -5.21 0.94 9.68
CA THR A 47 -3.90 0.31 9.47
C THR A 47 -2.98 1.27 8.75
N ASP A 48 -1.67 1.10 8.94
CA ASP A 48 -0.68 1.89 8.21
C ASP A 48 -0.72 1.63 6.70
N TYR A 49 -1.18 0.44 6.30
CA TYR A 49 -1.41 0.10 4.89
C TYR A 49 -2.56 0.89 4.27
N GLY A 50 -3.69 1.04 4.97
CA GLY A 50 -4.80 1.86 4.49
C GLY A 50 -4.45 3.34 4.41
N LYS A 51 -3.67 3.84 5.39
CA LYS A 51 -3.12 5.21 5.34
C LYS A 51 -2.20 5.40 4.13
N TYR A 52 -1.37 4.41 3.82
CA TYR A 52 -0.53 4.41 2.63
C TYR A 52 -1.37 4.44 1.35
N ILE A 53 -2.38 3.56 1.21
CA ILE A 53 -3.28 3.56 0.05
C ILE A 53 -3.94 4.92 -0.14
N LEU A 54 -4.44 5.53 0.94
CA LEU A 54 -5.06 6.86 0.88
C LEU A 54 -4.06 7.94 0.47
N SER A 55 -2.81 7.88 0.96
CA SER A 55 -1.76 8.84 0.59
C SER A 55 -1.39 8.82 -0.90
N LEU A 56 -1.66 7.71 -1.62
CA LEU A 56 -1.42 7.63 -3.05
C LEU A 56 -2.38 8.53 -3.86
N LEU A 57 -3.54 8.86 -3.30
CA LEU A 57 -4.56 9.71 -3.93
C LEU A 57 -4.38 11.21 -3.63
N ASP A 58 -3.49 11.57 -2.71
CA ASP A 58 -3.28 12.95 -2.26
C ASP A 58 -2.17 13.68 -3.08
N TYR A 59 -1.75 13.13 -4.23
CA TYR A 59 -0.69 13.66 -5.09
C TYR A 59 -1.18 14.15 -6.46
#